data_AF-A0A8S1IXG0-F1
#
_entry.id   AF-A0A8S1IXG0-F1
#
_cell.length_a   1.000
_cell.length_b   1.000
_cell.length_c   1.000
_cell.angle_alpha   90.00
_cell.angle_beta   90.00
_cell.angle_gamma   90.00
#
_symmetry.space_group_name_H-M   'P 1'
#
loop_
_entity.id
_entity.type
_entity.pdbx_description
1 polymer ?
#
loop_
_entity_poly.entity_id
_entity_poly.type
_entity_poly.pdbx_seq_one_letter_code
_entity_poly.pdbx_strand_id
1 'polypeptide(L)'
;MPWLPALPAEPCPWLVGRRYYDAKLCLLHAEQLILRHMHFQVVGSHPHKFLLSFCAAMGASDRVAALGVALLNDCMVYTDLVARLTPEQVAGGALHLALEWAEEASGGRSLRWLREIGLDAASVEAVGHCLLDMVVEVRSREGQLEATNRGVEVD
;
A
#
# COMPACT_ATOMS: atom_id res chain seq x y z
N MET A 1 36.91 3.05 20.99
CA MET A 1 35.59 3.58 20.57
C MET A 1 34.83 4.04 21.82
N PRO A 2 34.99 5.29 22.30
CA PRO A 2 34.58 5.69 23.65
C PRO A 2 33.30 6.56 23.71
N TRP A 3 32.41 6.50 22.72
CA TRP A 3 31.25 7.42 22.62
C TRP A 3 29.88 6.79 22.84
N LEU A 4 29.78 5.54 23.32
CA LEU A 4 28.49 5.00 23.76
C LEU A 4 28.08 5.70 25.07
N PRO A 5 26.95 6.45 25.10
CA PRO A 5 26.43 6.97 26.36
C PRO A 5 26.13 5.79 27.29
N ALA A 6 26.49 5.92 28.57
CA ALA A 6 26.14 4.94 29.59
C ALA A 6 24.62 4.74 29.57
N LEU A 7 24.17 3.52 29.24
CA LEU A 7 22.76 3.16 29.29
C LEU A 7 22.25 3.40 30.73
N PRO A 8 21.04 3.96 30.91
CA PRO A 8 20.53 4.28 32.23
C PRO A 8 20.37 3.02 33.08
N ALA A 9 20.43 3.26 34.40
CA ALA A 9 20.33 2.30 35.50
C ALA A 9 19.29 1.20 35.28
N GLU A 10 19.56 0.04 35.88
CA GLU A 10 18.84 -1.22 35.72
C GLU A 10 17.33 -1.05 35.49
N PRO A 11 16.76 -1.77 34.50
CA PRO A 11 15.35 -1.66 34.16
C PRO A 11 14.49 -1.95 35.38
N CYS A 12 13.64 -0.99 35.74
CA CYS A 12 12.73 -1.02 36.87
C CYS A 12 11.67 -2.13 36.66
N PRO A 13 11.85 -3.35 37.21
CA PRO A 13 11.13 -4.54 36.74
C PRO A 13 9.64 -4.52 37.12
N TRP A 14 9.28 -3.73 38.14
CA TRP A 14 7.95 -3.73 38.74
C TRP A 14 6.93 -2.90 37.97
N LEU A 15 7.32 -2.02 37.04
CA LEU A 15 6.37 -1.19 36.32
C LEU A 15 5.74 -1.91 35.12
N VAL A 16 6.54 -2.67 34.37
CA VAL A 16 6.10 -3.30 33.09
C VAL A 16 6.58 -4.75 32.94
N GLY A 17 7.38 -5.26 33.87
CA GLY A 17 7.93 -6.62 33.83
C GLY A 17 9.14 -6.77 32.90
N ARG A 18 9.90 -7.85 33.11
CA ARG A 18 11.11 -8.17 32.34
C ARG A 18 10.83 -8.42 30.84
N ARG A 19 9.68 -9.04 30.52
CA ARG A 19 9.25 -9.32 29.14
C ARG A 19 9.16 -8.06 28.28
N TYR A 20 8.76 -6.93 28.86
CA TYR A 20 8.72 -5.65 28.15
C TYR A 20 10.13 -5.19 27.75
N TYR A 21 11.10 -5.25 28.66
CA TYR A 21 12.46 -4.83 28.39
C TYR A 21 13.17 -5.75 27.38
N ASP A 22 12.94 -7.06 27.48
CA ASP A 22 13.44 -8.02 26.49
C ASP A 22 12.84 -7.72 25.10
N ALA A 23 11.53 -7.49 25.00
CA ALA A 23 10.86 -7.13 23.76
C ALA A 23 11.37 -5.79 23.19
N LYS A 24 11.61 -4.79 24.06
CA LYS A 24 12.18 -3.49 23.66
C LYS A 24 13.57 -3.65 23.05
N LEU A 25 14.43 -4.49 23.64
CA LEU A 25 15.76 -4.77 23.09
C LEU A 25 15.66 -5.46 21.72
N CYS A 26 14.76 -6.44 21.58
CA CYS A 26 14.49 -7.06 20.28
C CYS A 26 14.00 -6.05 19.24
N LEU A 27 13.10 -5.13 19.61
CA LEU A 27 12.59 -4.09 18.73
C LEU A 27 13.71 -3.15 18.25
N LEU A 28 14.57 -2.68 19.15
CA LEU A 28 15.71 -1.83 18.81
C LEU A 28 16.68 -2.53 17.86
N HIS A 29 16.92 -3.83 18.07
CA HIS A 29 17.77 -4.61 17.18
C HIS A 29 17.11 -4.78 15.80
N ALA A 30 15.82 -5.12 15.75
CA ALA A 30 15.07 -5.24 14.50
C ALA A 30 15.05 -3.92 13.73
N GLU A 31 14.82 -2.79 14.40
CA GLU A 31 14.88 -1.45 13.82
C GLU A 31 16.24 -1.18 13.17
N GLN A 32 17.36 -1.44 13.87
CA GLN A 32 18.69 -1.25 13.31
C GLN A 32 18.96 -2.12 12.09
N LEU A 33 18.47 -3.37 12.08
CA LEU A 33 18.60 -4.27 10.94
C LEU A 33 17.82 -3.75 9.73
N ILE A 34 16.58 -3.33 9.95
CA ILE A 34 15.70 -2.78 8.92
C ILE A 34 16.29 -1.49 8.33
N LEU A 35 16.74 -0.55 9.18
CA LEU A 35 17.37 0.69 8.73
C LEU A 35 18.65 0.44 7.93
N ARG A 36 19.49 -0.52 8.35
CA ARG A 36 20.70 -0.91 7.59
C ARG A 36 20.34 -1.51 6.25
N HIS A 37 19.31 -2.36 6.20
CA HIS A 37 18.87 -2.99 4.95
C HIS A 37 18.30 -1.98 3.96
N MET A 38 17.57 -0.97 4.45
CA MET A 38 17.10 0.16 3.64
C MET A 38 18.18 1.22 3.37
N HIS A 39 19.45 0.97 3.73
CA HIS A 39 20.52 1.95 3.62
C HIS A 39 20.19 3.32 4.25
N PHE A 40 19.38 3.32 5.31
CA PHE A 40 18.84 4.50 5.99
C PHE A 40 18.02 5.45 5.09
N GLN A 41 17.51 4.94 3.97
CA GLN A 41 16.58 5.66 3.10
C GLN A 41 15.15 5.46 3.61
N VAL A 42 14.73 6.31 4.55
CA VAL A 42 13.39 6.24 5.19
C VAL A 42 12.38 7.16 4.48
N VAL A 43 12.84 8.09 3.63
CA VAL A 43 11.98 8.99 2.87
C VAL A 43 11.54 8.30 1.58
N GLY A 44 10.29 7.85 1.53
CA GLY A 44 9.65 7.29 0.34
C GLY A 44 8.58 8.23 -0.23
N SER A 45 8.40 8.19 -1.56
CA SER A 45 7.24 8.78 -2.23
C SER A 45 6.10 7.77 -2.27
N HIS A 46 4.92 8.16 -1.81
CA HIS A 46 3.72 7.31 -1.83
C HIS A 46 2.80 7.64 -3.00
N PRO A 47 2.18 6.63 -3.65
CA PRO A 47 1.33 6.83 -4.82
C PRO A 47 0.10 7.70 -4.53
N HIS A 48 -0.37 7.75 -3.28
CA HIS A 48 -1.55 8.53 -2.88
C HIS A 48 -1.45 10.01 -3.23
N LYS A 49 -0.26 10.60 -3.08
CA LYS A 49 -0.04 12.02 -3.43
C LYS A 49 -0.31 12.27 -4.91
N PHE A 50 0.19 11.37 -5.76
CA PHE A 50 0.04 11.47 -7.21
C PHE A 50 -1.39 11.22 -7.63
N LEU A 51 -2.04 10.19 -7.08
CA LEU A 51 -3.44 9.89 -7.34
C LEU A 51 -4.33 11.13 -7.09
N LEU A 52 -4.23 11.72 -5.91
CA LEU A 52 -5.04 12.89 -5.55
C LEU A 52 -4.72 14.10 -6.44
N SER A 53 -3.45 14.27 -6.82
CA SER A 53 -3.05 15.34 -7.75
C SER A 53 -3.63 15.13 -9.14
N PHE A 54 -3.66 13.89 -9.63
CA PHE A 54 -4.25 13.55 -10.93
C PHE A 54 -5.78 13.71 -10.90
N CYS A 55 -6.45 13.26 -9.84
CA CYS A 55 -7.89 13.49 -9.65
C CYS A 55 -8.23 14.98 -9.68
N ALA A 56 -7.46 15.80 -8.95
CA ALA A 56 -7.65 17.26 -8.93
C ALA A 56 -7.41 17.89 -10.30
N ALA A 57 -6.37 17.48 -11.02
CA ALA A 57 -6.05 17.99 -12.35
C ALA A 57 -7.14 17.65 -13.40
N MET A 58 -7.76 16.48 -13.27
CA MET A 58 -8.81 16.02 -14.19
C MET A 58 -10.22 16.44 -13.77
N GLY A 59 -10.40 17.04 -12.58
CA GLY A 59 -11.72 17.31 -12.02
C GLY A 59 -12.53 16.02 -11.78
N ALA A 60 -11.86 14.93 -11.41
CA ALA A 60 -12.51 13.66 -11.09
C ALA A 60 -13.42 13.80 -9.85
N SER A 61 -14.48 13.01 -9.77
CA SER A 61 -15.38 13.07 -8.61
C SER A 61 -14.72 12.56 -7.34
N ASP A 62 -15.32 12.91 -6.20
CA ASP A 62 -14.97 12.35 -4.89
C ASP A 62 -15.10 10.81 -4.87
N ARG A 63 -16.02 10.24 -5.66
CA ARG A 63 -16.21 8.79 -5.76
C ARG A 63 -15.00 8.13 -6.42
N VAL A 64 -14.50 8.69 -7.52
CA VAL A 64 -13.29 8.20 -8.20
C VAL A 64 -12.08 8.32 -7.29
N ALA A 65 -11.92 9.46 -6.60
CA ALA A 65 -10.82 9.66 -5.68
C ALA A 65 -10.85 8.66 -4.52
N ALA A 66 -12.00 8.46 -3.89
CA ALA A 66 -12.17 7.49 -2.80
C ALA A 66 -11.87 6.05 -3.26
N LEU A 67 -12.37 5.67 -4.43
CA LEU A 67 -12.13 4.35 -5.00
C LEU A 67 -10.66 4.12 -5.35
N GLY A 68 -10.01 5.11 -5.96
CA GLY A 68 -8.57 5.04 -6.25
C GLY A 68 -7.73 4.89 -4.97
N VAL A 69 -8.09 5.59 -3.89
CA VAL A 69 -7.40 5.47 -2.60
C VAL A 69 -7.59 4.08 -2.00
N ALA A 70 -8.80 3.53 -2.08
CA ALA A 70 -9.07 2.16 -1.63
C ALA A 70 -8.22 1.14 -2.41
N LEU A 71 -8.20 1.25 -3.74
CA LEU A 71 -7.37 0.40 -4.61
C LEU A 71 -5.87 0.51 -4.28
N LEU A 72 -5.37 1.71 -3.98
CA LEU A 72 -3.98 1.89 -3.56
C LEU A 72 -3.67 1.28 -2.20
N ASN A 73 -4.62 1.33 -1.26
CA ASN A 73 -4.44 0.69 0.04
C ASN A 73 -4.32 -0.83 -0.11
N ASP A 74 -5.19 -1.43 -0.91
CA ASP A 74 -5.15 -2.86 -1.20
C ASP A 74 -3.87 -3.23 -1.98
N CYS A 75 -3.47 -2.40 -2.94
CA CYS A 75 -2.20 -2.55 -3.67
C CYS A 75 -1.00 -2.66 -2.73
N MET A 76 -0.90 -1.80 -1.71
CA MET A 76 0.22 -1.81 -0.76
C MET A 76 0.26 -3.06 0.12
N VAL A 77 -0.90 -3.69 0.38
CA VAL A 77 -1.00 -4.86 1.26
C VAL A 77 -0.81 -6.16 0.48
N TYR A 78 -1.39 -6.25 -0.72
CA TYR A 78 -1.55 -7.51 -1.44
C TYR A 78 -0.65 -7.66 -2.66
N THR A 79 0.13 -6.63 -3.03
CA THR A 79 0.99 -6.67 -4.22
C THR A 79 2.39 -6.15 -3.96
N ASP A 80 3.33 -6.44 -4.86
CA ASP A 80 4.70 -5.91 -4.86
C ASP A 80 4.88 -4.70 -5.81
N LEU A 81 3.79 -4.13 -6.33
CA LEU A 81 3.83 -3.11 -7.38
C LEU A 81 4.59 -1.85 -6.94
N VAL A 82 4.42 -1.43 -5.69
CA VAL A 82 5.12 -0.25 -5.12
C VAL A 82 6.64 -0.46 -5.01
N ALA A 83 7.09 -1.71 -4.97
CA ALA A 83 8.52 -2.03 -4.99
C ALA A 83 9.10 -2.13 -6.41
N ARG A 84 8.25 -2.31 -7.44
CA ARG A 84 8.66 -2.58 -8.82
C ARG A 84 8.46 -1.42 -9.78
N LEU A 85 7.54 -0.52 -9.46
CA LEU A 85 7.11 0.58 -10.32
C LEU A 85 7.22 1.92 -9.62
N THR A 86 7.21 2.99 -10.40
CA THR A 86 7.19 4.34 -9.84
C THR A 86 5.82 4.62 -9.18
N PRO A 87 5.77 5.41 -8.10
CA PRO A 87 4.52 5.80 -7.46
C PRO A 87 3.51 6.45 -8.43
N GLU A 88 4.00 7.18 -9.43
CA GLU A 88 3.21 7.81 -10.50
C GLU A 88 2.51 6.76 -11.38
N GLN A 89 3.23 5.70 -11.78
CA GLN A 89 2.66 4.59 -12.56
C GLN A 89 1.60 3.84 -11.75
N VAL A 90 1.88 3.54 -10.48
CA VAL A 90 0.94 2.84 -9.60
C VAL A 90 -0.31 3.69 -9.37
N ALA A 91 -0.16 4.98 -9.12
CA ALA A 91 -1.27 5.92 -9.00
C ALA A 91 -2.09 6.02 -10.29
N GLY A 92 -1.43 6.09 -11.44
CA GLY A 92 -2.08 6.14 -12.76
C GLY A 92 -2.92 4.89 -13.03
N GLY A 93 -2.41 3.70 -12.72
CA GLY A 93 -3.14 2.44 -12.84
C GLY A 93 -4.35 2.34 -11.91
N ALA A 94 -4.19 2.71 -10.65
CA ALA A 94 -5.31 2.75 -9.69
C ALA A 94 -6.40 3.75 -10.13
N LEU A 95 -6.01 4.91 -10.65
CA LEU A 95 -6.93 5.91 -11.15
C LEU A 95 -7.66 5.45 -12.42
N HIS A 96 -6.94 4.83 -13.35
CA HIS A 96 -7.52 4.28 -14.56
C HIS A 96 -8.63 3.27 -14.22
N LEU A 97 -8.35 2.35 -13.31
CA LEU A 97 -9.32 1.36 -12.86
C LEU A 97 -10.49 1.99 -12.11
N ALA A 98 -10.23 2.99 -11.25
CA ALA A 98 -11.27 3.70 -10.52
C ALA A 98 -12.23 4.47 -11.46
N LEU A 99 -11.71 5.10 -12.51
CA LEU A 99 -12.51 5.79 -13.53
C LEU A 99 -13.41 4.81 -14.29
N GLU A 100 -12.91 3.61 -14.61
CA GLU A 100 -13.70 2.58 -15.27
C GLU A 100 -14.82 2.06 -14.37
N TRP A 101 -14.53 1.75 -13.10
CA TRP A 101 -15.50 1.22 -12.14
C TRP A 101 -16.53 2.24 -11.65
N ALA A 102 -16.17 3.53 -11.63
CA ALA A 102 -17.11 4.59 -11.33
C ALA A 102 -18.05 4.92 -12.51
N GLU A 103 -17.81 4.33 -13.69
CA GLU A 103 -18.48 4.66 -14.96
C GLU A 103 -18.31 6.15 -15.38
N GLU A 104 -17.41 6.86 -14.72
CA GLU A 104 -17.08 8.27 -14.99
C GLU A 104 -16.14 8.43 -16.19
N ALA A 105 -15.60 7.31 -16.70
CA ALA A 105 -15.07 7.21 -18.05
C ALA A 105 -16.19 7.31 -19.11
N SER A 106 -17.06 8.33 -19.01
CA SER A 106 -18.11 8.67 -19.97
C SER A 106 -17.48 9.23 -21.24
N GLY A 107 -16.92 8.36 -22.07
CA GLY A 107 -16.30 8.73 -23.34
C GLY A 107 -15.14 7.83 -23.76
N GLY A 108 -15.35 6.50 -23.71
CA GLY A 108 -14.55 5.49 -24.40
C GLY A 108 -13.04 5.70 -24.45
N ARG A 109 -12.29 5.03 -23.56
CA ARG A 109 -10.88 4.69 -23.78
C ARG A 109 -9.93 5.85 -24.12
N SER A 110 -10.28 7.10 -23.80
CA SER A 110 -9.36 8.21 -24.04
C SER A 110 -8.32 8.25 -22.94
N LEU A 111 -7.29 7.41 -23.07
CA LEU A 111 -6.02 7.47 -22.32
C LEU A 111 -5.21 8.74 -22.66
N ARG A 112 -5.83 9.78 -23.22
CA ARG A 112 -5.17 11.04 -23.56
C ARG A 112 -4.65 11.75 -22.32
N TRP A 113 -5.36 11.65 -21.20
CA TRP A 113 -4.94 12.20 -19.92
C TRP A 113 -3.59 11.59 -19.46
N LEU A 114 -3.30 10.33 -19.80
CA LEU A 114 -2.00 9.73 -19.51
C LEU A 114 -0.86 10.48 -20.20
N ARG A 115 -1.06 10.88 -21.47
CA ARG A 115 -0.05 11.65 -22.20
C ARG A 115 0.15 13.05 -21.64
N GLU A 116 -0.93 13.69 -21.19
CA GLU A 116 -0.87 15.02 -20.58
C GLU A 116 -0.10 15.01 -19.25
N ILE A 117 -0.18 13.91 -18.52
CA ILE A 117 0.52 13.69 -17.25
C ILE A 117 1.92 13.06 -17.45
N GLY A 118 2.24 12.62 -18.68
CA GLY A 118 3.54 12.02 -19.02
C GLY A 118 3.69 10.55 -18.63
N LEU A 119 2.58 9.83 -18.46
CA LEU A 119 2.55 8.41 -18.14
C LEU A 119 2.44 7.53 -19.39
N ASP A 120 3.12 6.39 -19.34
CA ASP A 120 3.04 5.35 -20.36
C ASP A 120 1.76 4.49 -20.17
N ALA A 121 1.03 4.29 -21.27
CA ALA A 121 -0.23 3.55 -21.27
C ALA A 121 -0.03 2.07 -20.92
N ALA A 122 1.03 1.43 -21.44
CA ALA A 122 1.27 0.02 -21.19
C ALA A 122 1.56 -0.25 -19.70
N SER A 123 2.30 0.65 -19.06
CA SER A 123 2.58 0.58 -17.62
C SER A 123 1.30 0.72 -16.78
N VAL A 124 0.41 1.64 -17.15
CA VAL A 124 -0.85 1.89 -16.44
C VAL A 124 -1.83 0.72 -16.62
N GLU A 125 -1.93 0.17 -17.84
CA GLU A 125 -2.73 -1.02 -18.11
C GLU A 125 -2.20 -2.24 -17.34
N ALA A 126 -0.87 -2.43 -17.28
CA ALA A 126 -0.27 -3.52 -16.52
C ALA A 126 -0.59 -3.42 -15.01
N VAL A 127 -0.53 -2.21 -14.44
CA VAL A 127 -0.96 -1.98 -13.05
C VAL A 127 -2.45 -2.29 -12.89
N GLY A 128 -3.30 -1.80 -13.80
CA GLY A 128 -4.74 -2.07 -13.78
C GLY A 128 -5.06 -3.57 -13.77
N HIS A 129 -4.41 -4.35 -14.63
CA HIS A 129 -4.55 -5.81 -14.66
C HIS A 129 -4.08 -6.46 -13.35
N CYS A 130 -2.92 -6.07 -12.81
CA CYS A 130 -2.47 -6.61 -11.52
C CYS A 130 -3.42 -6.29 -10.37
N LEU A 131 -4.02 -5.10 -10.35
CA LEU A 131 -5.03 -4.72 -9.35
C LEU A 131 -6.31 -5.52 -9.50
N LEU A 132 -6.76 -5.76 -10.74
CA LEU A 132 -7.91 -6.61 -11.03
C LEU A 132 -7.70 -8.05 -10.57
N ASP A 133 -6.55 -8.65 -10.92
CA ASP A 133 -6.19 -10.01 -10.52
C ASP A 133 -6.16 -10.14 -8.99
N MET A 134 -5.58 -9.15 -8.31
CA MET A 134 -5.54 -9.07 -6.84
C MET A 134 -6.95 -9.05 -6.24
N VAL A 135 -7.86 -8.20 -6.76
CA VAL A 135 -9.22 -8.09 -6.23
C VAL A 135 -10.01 -9.40 -6.43
N VAL A 136 -9.81 -10.07 -7.55
CA VAL A 136 -10.41 -11.39 -7.81
C VAL A 136 -9.88 -12.44 -6.82
N GLU A 137 -8.58 -12.44 -6.56
CA GLU A 137 -7.96 -13.39 -5.64
C GLU A 137 -8.42 -13.18 -4.19
N VAL A 138 -8.45 -11.92 -3.73
CA VAL A 138 -8.91 -11.58 -2.37
C VAL A 138 -10.36 -12.04 -2.16
N ARG A 139 -11.25 -11.76 -3.13
CA ARG A 139 -12.65 -12.23 -3.06
C ARG A 139 -12.78 -13.75 -3.05
N SER A 140 -11.93 -14.47 -3.78
CA SER A 140 -11.93 -15.93 -3.78
C SER A 140 -11.57 -16.49 -2.41
N ARG A 141 -10.57 -15.90 -1.74
CA ARG A 141 -10.14 -16.30 -0.39
C ARG A 141 -11.20 -16.00 0.66
N GLU A 142 -11.85 -14.84 0.59
CA GLU A 142 -12.96 -14.48 1.48
C GLU A 142 -14.12 -15.48 1.36
N GLY A 143 -14.51 -15.82 0.12
CA GLY A 143 -15.56 -16.82 -0.12
C GLY A 143 -15.22 -18.21 0.44
N GLN A 144 -13.94 -18.61 0.39
CA GLN A 144 -13.47 -19.87 0.99
C GLN A 144 -13.53 -19.83 2.52
N LEU A 145 -13.09 -18.74 3.14
CA LEU A 145 -13.14 -18.56 4.59
C LEU A 145 -14.57 -18.53 5.13
N GLU A 146 -15.50 -17.89 4.43
CA GLU A 146 -16.92 -17.92 4.78
C GLU A 146 -17.53 -19.32 4.65
N ALA A 147 -17.16 -20.07 3.61
CA ALA A 147 -17.61 -21.45 3.43
C ALA A 147 -17.04 -22.37 4.52
N THR A 148 -15.77 -22.21 4.90
CA THR A 148 -15.15 -22.95 6.00
C THR A 148 -15.80 -22.60 7.33
N ASN A 149 -16.07 -21.32 7.62
CA ASN A 149 -16.72 -20.91 8.87
C ASN A 149 -18.16 -21.41 8.99
N ARG A 150 -18.93 -21.49 7.89
CA ARG A 150 -20.27 -22.12 7.88
C ARG A 150 -20.23 -23.64 8.02
N GLY A 151 -19.14 -24.29 7.62
CA GLY A 151 -18.95 -25.73 7.76
C GLY A 151 -18.53 -26.18 9.16
N VAL A 152 -18.13 -25.24 10.04
CA VAL A 152 -17.72 -25.51 11.43
C VAL A 152 -18.89 -25.35 12.42
N GLU A 153 -20.06 -24.86 11.99
CA GLU A 153 -21.30 -24.88 12.78
C GLU A 153 -22.07 -26.20 12.62
N VAL A 154 -21.51 -27.36 13.00
CA VAL A 154 -22.25 -28.54 13.51
C VAL A 154 -21.24 -29.47 14.21
N ASP A 155 -21.20 -29.41 15.55
CA ASP A 155 -21.34 -30.55 16.48
C ASP A 155 -21.20 -30.07 17.95
#